data_AF-A0A645II35-F1
#
_entry.id   AF-A0A645II35-F1
#
_cell.length_a   1.000
_cell.length_b   1.000
_cell.length_c   1.000
_cell.angle_alpha   90.00
_cell.angle_beta   90.00
_cell.angle_gamma   90.00
#
_symmetry.space_group_name_H-M   'P 1'
#
loop_
_entity.id
_entity.type
_entity.pdbx_description
1 polymer ?
#
loop_
_entity_poly.entity_id
_entity_poly.type
_entity_poly.pdbx_seq_one_letter_code
_entity_poly.pdbx_strand_id
1 'polypeptide(L)'
;MRQRCALIRTLMFEREIVLLDEPLSALDAITRKSLQTLLLTLQNDFHKTVLMITHDIDEALFLADTIIVLTQPPMNIRETITLSSKKPRDLNSGKYIALKKKILLELEEEMKS
;
A
#
# COMPACT_ATOMS: atom_id res chain seq x y z
N MET A 1 -5.85 9.10 16.97
CA MET A 1 -5.18 8.35 18.07
C MET A 1 -5.52 6.85 18.08
N ARG A 2 -6.80 6.43 18.07
CA ARG A 2 -7.16 4.98 18.11
C ARG A 2 -6.50 4.10 17.03
N GLN A 3 -6.53 4.51 15.76
CA GLN A 3 -5.89 3.75 14.67
C GLN A 3 -4.36 3.65 14.81
N ARG A 4 -3.70 4.73 15.23
CA ARG A 4 -2.26 4.72 15.55
C ARG A 4 -1.93 3.68 16.61
N CYS A 5 -2.67 3.66 17.72
CA CYS A 5 -2.45 2.67 18.79
C CYS A 5 -2.74 1.24 18.31
N ALA A 6 -3.79 1.03 17.51
CA ALA A 6 -4.11 -0.29 16.96
C ALA A 6 -3.00 -0.79 16.04
N LEU A 7 -2.48 0.07 15.17
CA LEU A 7 -1.41 -0.25 14.23
C LEU A 7 -0.10 -0.58 14.96
N ILE A 8 0.32 0.28 15.89
CA ILE A 8 1.52 0.05 16.71
C ILE A 8 1.37 -1.26 17.48
N ARG A 9 0.22 -1.50 18.11
CA ARG A 9 -0.04 -2.76 18.83
C ARG A 9 0.15 -3.97 17.91
N THR A 10 -0.41 -3.95 16.70
CA THR A 10 -0.26 -5.05 15.73
C THR A 10 1.21 -5.26 15.34
N LEU A 11 1.98 -4.19 15.16
CA LEU A 11 3.40 -4.26 14.78
C LEU A 11 4.32 -4.67 15.94
N MET A 12 3.94 -4.36 17.17
CA MET A 12 4.67 -4.75 18.39
C MET A 12 4.45 -6.21 18.79
N PHE A 13 3.45 -6.90 18.22
CA PHE A 13 3.35 -8.34 18.41
C PHE A 13 4.51 -9.07 17.71
N GLU A 14 5.01 -10.13 18.33
CA GLU A 14 6.08 -11.00 17.80
C GLU A 14 5.58 -11.89 16.64
N ARG A 15 4.84 -11.33 15.68
CA ARG A 15 4.41 -12.03 14.47
C ARG A 15 5.29 -11.61 13.31
N GLU A 16 5.68 -12.55 12.46
CA GLU A 16 6.53 -12.28 11.29
C GLU A 16 5.76 -11.57 10.16
N ILE A 17 4.45 -11.81 10.09
CA ILE A 17 3.55 -11.28 9.06
C ILE A 17 2.47 -10.41 9.70
N VAL A 18 2.23 -9.25 9.09
CA VAL A 18 1.18 -8.30 9.46
C VAL A 18 0.21 -8.17 8.29
N LEU A 19 -1.07 -8.41 8.55
CA LEU A 19 -2.16 -8.25 7.59
C LEU A 19 -2.93 -6.97 7.90
N LEU A 20 -3.08 -6.10 6.91
CA LEU A 20 -3.79 -4.85 7.03
C LEU A 20 -4.85 -4.76 5.94
N ASP A 21 -6.12 -4.64 6.34
CA ASP A 21 -7.22 -4.41 5.42
C ASP A 21 -7.68 -2.95 5.54
N GLU A 22 -7.52 -2.19 4.47
CA GLU A 22 -7.88 -0.77 4.38
C GLU A 22 -7.43 0.10 5.59
N PRO A 23 -6.17 -0.01 6.05
CA PRO A 23 -5.73 0.54 7.33
C PRO A 23 -5.77 2.09 7.40
N LEU A 24 -5.81 2.76 6.25
CA LEU A 24 -5.60 4.20 6.11
C LEU A 24 -6.78 4.94 5.43
N SER A 25 -7.80 4.22 4.99
CA SER A 25 -8.95 4.71 4.21
C SER A 25 -9.73 5.86 4.88
N ALA A 26 -9.91 5.78 6.21
CA ALA A 26 -10.73 6.73 6.98
C ALA A 26 -9.96 7.95 7.53
N LEU A 27 -8.77 8.24 7.00
CA LEU A 27 -7.88 9.28 7.52
C LEU A 27 -7.77 10.49 6.61
N ASP A 28 -7.66 11.67 7.23
CA ASP A 28 -7.26 12.89 6.55
C ASP A 28 -5.83 12.78 6.00
N ALA A 29 -5.51 13.58 4.99
CA ALA A 29 -4.25 13.49 4.25
C ALA A 29 -3.00 13.64 5.14
N ILE A 30 -3.05 14.51 6.17
CA ILE A 30 -1.91 14.75 7.05
C ILE A 30 -1.69 13.54 7.96
N THR A 31 -2.76 13.06 8.59
CA THR A 31 -2.69 11.88 9.47
C THR A 31 -2.28 10.63 8.70
N ARG A 32 -2.85 10.44 7.50
CA ARG A 32 -2.52 9.34 6.58
C ARG A 32 -1.03 9.32 6.25
N LYS A 33 -0.48 10.45 5.79
CA LYS A 33 0.95 10.58 5.46
C LYS A 33 1.84 10.24 6.65
N SER A 34 1.49 10.72 7.84
CA SER A 34 2.26 10.41 9.04
C SER A 34 2.20 8.92 9.42
N LEU A 35 1.06 8.25 9.24
CA LEU A 35 0.95 6.81 9.45
C LEU A 35 1.69 5.98 8.40
N GLN A 36 1.70 6.41 7.14
CA GLN A 36 2.49 5.78 6.10
C GLN A 36 3.98 5.82 6.45
N THR A 37 4.49 6.98 6.89
CA THR A 37 5.88 7.09 7.36
C THR A 37 6.16 6.19 8.57
N LEU A 38 5.22 6.11 9.52
CA LEU A 38 5.34 5.22 10.68
C LEU A 38 5.39 3.74 10.25
N LEU A 39 4.54 3.33 9.31
CA LEU A 39 4.55 1.98 8.73
C LEU A 39 5.90 1.63 8.13
N LEU A 40 6.48 2.52 7.32
CA LEU A 40 7.80 2.32 6.72
C LEU A 40 8.89 2.18 7.78
N THR A 41 8.84 3.02 8.81
CA THR A 41 9.80 3.00 9.91
C THR A 41 9.72 1.67 10.68
N LEU A 42 8.51 1.25 11.05
CA LEU A 42 8.30 0.02 11.80
C LEU A 42 8.61 -1.24 10.95
N GLN A 43 8.28 -1.23 9.66
CA GLN A 43 8.69 -2.31 8.76
C GLN A 43 10.22 -2.45 8.73
N ASN A 44 10.92 -1.31 8.63
CA ASN A 44 12.37 -1.28 8.55
C ASN A 44 13.02 -1.73 9.87
N ASP A 45 12.53 -1.25 11.01
CA ASP A 45 13.13 -1.49 12.32
C ASP A 45 12.87 -2.90 12.84
N PHE A 46 11.71 -3.48 12.52
CA PHE A 46 11.29 -4.80 13.01
C PHE A 46 11.34 -5.90 11.94
N HIS A 47 11.79 -5.58 10.72
CA HIS A 47 11.90 -6.49 9.58
C HIS A 47 10.65 -7.34 9.32
N LYS A 48 9.46 -6.75 9.53
CA LYS A 48 8.18 -7.44 9.37
C LYS A 48 7.76 -7.51 7.90
N THR A 49 7.15 -8.62 7.50
CA THR A 49 6.43 -8.69 6.23
C THR A 49 5.04 -8.10 6.40
N VAL A 50 4.68 -7.12 5.57
CA VAL A 50 3.36 -6.48 5.60
C VAL A 50 2.62 -6.82 4.32
N LEU A 51 1.46 -7.46 4.45
CA LEU A 51 0.48 -7.60 3.38
C LEU A 51 -0.65 -6.61 3.65
N MET A 52 -0.87 -5.71 2.71
CA MET A 52 -1.87 -4.65 2.82
C MET A 52 -2.82 -4.69 1.63
N ILE A 53 -4.11 -4.58 1.92
CA ILE A 53 -5.17 -4.36 0.96
C ILE A 53 -5.54 -2.87 1.01
N THR A 54 -5.54 -2.22 -0.14
CA THR A 54 -5.94 -0.81 -0.29
C THR A 54 -6.54 -0.60 -1.68
N HIS A 55 -7.53 0.28 -1.75
CA HIS A 55 -8.06 0.83 -3.01
C HIS A 55 -7.33 2.12 -3.43
N ASP A 56 -6.39 2.63 -2.64
CA ASP A 56 -5.63 3.83 -2.95
C ASP A 56 -4.28 3.48 -3.61
N ILE A 57 -4.17 3.82 -4.91
CA ILE A 57 -2.99 3.55 -5.73
C ILE A 57 -1.76 4.29 -5.20
N ASP A 58 -1.91 5.51 -4.67
CA ASP A 58 -0.78 6.27 -4.13
C ASP A 58 -0.20 5.58 -2.89
N GLU A 59 -1.06 5.00 -2.04
CA GLU A 59 -0.60 4.22 -0.89
C GLU A 59 0.17 2.97 -1.30
N ALA A 60 -0.35 2.23 -2.28
CA ALA A 60 0.30 1.03 -2.80
C ALA A 60 1.69 1.38 -3.37
N LEU A 61 1.79 2.43 -4.18
CA LEU A 61 3.07 2.87 -4.75
C LEU A 61 4.06 3.37 -3.69
N PHE A 62 3.55 4.04 -2.65
CA PHE A 62 4.38 4.55 -1.56
C PHE A 62 4.94 3.44 -0.66
N LEU A 63 4.09 2.47 -0.29
CA LEU A 63 4.38 1.49 0.76
C LEU A 63 4.87 0.13 0.24
N ALA A 64 4.44 -0.32 -0.93
CA ALA A 64 4.61 -1.72 -1.33
C ALA A 64 5.99 -2.01 -1.94
N ASP A 65 6.55 -3.20 -1.73
CA ASP A 65 7.67 -3.69 -2.54
C ASP A 65 7.17 -4.38 -3.81
N THR A 66 6.02 -5.04 -3.71
CA THR A 66 5.30 -5.68 -4.80
C THR A 66 3.83 -5.30 -4.72
N ILE A 67 3.25 -4.91 -5.84
CA ILE A 67 1.83 -4.59 -5.98
C ILE A 67 1.18 -5.72 -6.78
N ILE A 68 0.10 -6.27 -6.25
CA ILE A 68 -0.73 -7.25 -6.94
C ILE A 68 -2.04 -6.56 -7.28
N VAL A 69 -2.34 -6.44 -8.57
CA VAL A 69 -3.60 -5.87 -9.07
C VAL A 69 -4.60 -7.02 -9.24
N LEU A 70 -5.74 -6.90 -8.58
CA LEU A 70 -6.80 -7.91 -8.54
C LEU A 70 -7.99 -7.48 -9.39
N THR A 71 -8.62 -8.43 -10.07
CA THR A 71 -9.84 -8.23 -10.85
C THR A 71 -11.09 -8.13 -9.97
N GLN A 72 -12.21 -7.70 -10.56
CA GLN A 72 -13.51 -7.86 -9.91
C GLN A 72 -13.85 -9.36 -9.69
N PRO A 73 -14.76 -9.67 -8.75
CA PRO A 73 -15.25 -11.02 -8.54
C PRO A 73 -15.81 -11.66 -9.83
N PRO A 74 -15.42 -12.90 -10.19
CA PRO A 74 -14.46 -13.77 -9.50
C PRO A 74 -13.02 -13.25 -9.60
N MET A 75 -12.39 -13.11 -8.43
CA MET A 75 -11.11 -12.39 -8.29
C MET A 75 -9.94 -13.22 -8.83
N ASN A 76 -9.20 -12.63 -9.76
CA ASN A 76 -7.98 -13.16 -10.38
C ASN A 76 -6.84 -12.16 -10.22
N ILE A 77 -5.60 -12.64 -10.29
CA ILE A 77 -4.43 -11.76 -10.36
C ILE A 77 -4.32 -11.27 -11.79
N ARG A 78 -4.52 -9.96 -12.00
CA ARG A 78 -4.39 -9.32 -13.31
C ARG A 78 -2.95 -8.98 -13.63
N GLU A 79 -2.27 -8.34 -12.68
CA GLU A 79 -0.88 -7.96 -12.84
C GLU A 79 -0.13 -8.06 -11.51
N THR A 80 1.17 -8.37 -11.57
CA THR A 80 2.10 -8.26 -10.44
C THR A 80 3.23 -7.32 -10.82
N ILE A 81 3.39 -6.24 -10.04
CA ILE A 81 4.34 -5.16 -10.31
C ILE A 81 5.35 -5.12 -9.17
N THR A 82 6.63 -5.38 -9.47
CA THR A 82 7.71 -5.26 -8.50
C THR A 82 8.36 -3.88 -8.57
N LEU A 83 8.40 -3.18 -7.44
CA LEU A 83 8.98 -1.84 -7.33
C LEU A 83 10.43 -1.92 -6.88
N SER A 84 11.37 -1.79 -7.83
CA SER A 84 12.80 -1.93 -7.58
C SER A 84 13.49 -0.77 -6.86
N SER A 85 12.81 0.37 -6.64
CA SER A 85 13.43 1.51 -5.94
C SER A 85 13.31 1.40 -4.44
N LYS A 86 14.35 1.85 -3.71
CA LYS A 86 14.33 1.98 -2.25
C LYS A 86 13.22 2.92 -1.78
N LYS A 87 12.64 2.63 -0.63
CA LYS A 87 11.68 3.49 0.09
C LYS A 87 12.45 4.49 0.97
N PRO A 88 11.92 5.69 1.25
CA PRO A 88 10.67 6.26 0.71
C PRO A 88 10.82 6.69 -0.76
N ARG A 89 9.75 6.54 -1.54
CA ARG A 89 9.76 6.81 -2.99
C ARG A 89 9.26 8.21 -3.30
N ASP A 90 9.84 8.83 -4.31
CA ASP A 90 9.31 10.08 -4.88
C ASP A 90 8.22 9.76 -5.91
N LEU A 91 6.96 9.82 -5.45
CA LEU A 91 5.79 9.58 -6.28
C LEU A 91 5.63 10.62 -7.41
N ASN A 92 6.33 11.76 -7.33
CA ASN A 92 6.28 12.79 -8.38
C ASN A 92 7.27 12.52 -9.53
N SER A 93 8.11 11.49 -9.41
CA SER A 93 8.98 11.10 -10.52
C SER A 93 8.15 10.57 -11.69
N GLY A 94 8.58 10.88 -12.92
CA GLY A 94 7.83 10.51 -14.13
C GLY A 94 7.53 9.01 -14.24
N LYS A 95 8.40 8.15 -13.67
CA LYS A 95 8.19 6.70 -13.61
C LYS A 95 6.93 6.33 -12.82
N TYR A 96 6.75 6.90 -11.62
CA TYR A 96 5.62 6.58 -10.75
C TYR A 96 4.32 7.22 -11.24
N ILE A 97 4.40 8.41 -11.83
CA ILE A 97 3.24 9.03 -12.48
C ILE A 97 2.74 8.16 -13.65
N ALA A 98 3.66 7.67 -14.49
CA ALA A 98 3.31 6.78 -15.60
C ALA A 98 2.72 5.46 -15.08
N LEU A 99 3.30 4.89 -14.04
CA LEU A 99 2.83 3.65 -13.43
C LEU A 99 1.44 3.81 -12.79
N LYS A 100 1.21 4.90 -12.05
CA LYS A 100 -0.09 5.25 -11.49
C LYS A 100 -1.15 5.34 -12.58
N LYS A 101 -0.84 6.04 -13.67
CA LYS A 101 -1.75 6.18 -14.82
C LYS A 101 -2.07 4.82 -15.46
N LYS A 102 -1.06 3.96 -15.61
CA LYS A 102 -1.25 2.59 -16.13
C LYS A 102 -2.23 1.79 -15.26
N ILE A 103 -1.97 1.70 -13.96
CA ILE A 103 -2.81 0.95 -13.01
C ILE A 103 -4.25 1.50 -13.01
N LEU A 104 -4.40 2.83 -13.01
CA LEU A 104 -5.72 3.45 -13.04
C LEU A 104 -6.52 3.09 -14.30
N LEU A 105 -5.89 3.17 -15.48
CA LEU A 105 -6.53 2.82 -16.74
C LEU A 105 -6.95 1.35 -16.77
N GLU A 106 -6.10 0.45 -16.27
CA GLU A 106 -6.43 -0.98 -16.18
C GLU A 106 -7.66 -1.22 -15.30
N LEU A 107 -7.70 -0.62 -14.12
CA LEU A 107 -8.85 -0.73 -13.22
C LEU A 107 -10.12 -0.12 -13.81
N GLU A 108 -10.03 1.01 -14.52
CA GLU A 108 -11.17 1.64 -15.19
C GLU A 108 -11.72 0.80 -16.35
N GLU A 109 -10.86 0.14 -17.12
CA GLU A 109 -11.28 -0.79 -18.18
C GLU A 109 -12.01 -2.00 -17.60
N GLU A 110 -11.54 -2.51 -16.46
CA GLU A 110 -12.18 -3.62 -15.75
C GLU A 110 -13.59 -3.28 -15.27
N MET A 111 -13.78 -2.05 -14.76
CA MET A 111 -15.09 -1.60 -14.28
C MET A 111 -16.14 -1.43 -15.40
N LYS A 112 -15.71 -1.39 -16.66
CA LYS A 112 -16.59 -1.23 -17.83
C LYS A 112 -16.93 -2.57 -18.49
N SER A 113 -16.23 -3.65 -18.14
CA SER A 113 -16.46 -5.01 -18.64
C SER A 113 -17.51 -5.74 -17.80
#